data_AF-A0A975BEP1-F1
#
_entry.id   AF-A0A975BEP1-F1
#
_cell.length_a   1.000
_cell.length_b   1.000
_cell.length_c   1.000
_cell.angle_alpha   90.00
_cell.angle_beta   90.00
_cell.angle_gamma   90.00
#
_symmetry.space_group_name_H-M   'P 1'
#
loop_
_entity.id
_entity.type
_entity.pdbx_description
1 polymer ?
#
loop_
_entity_poly.entity_id
_entity_poly.type
_entity_poly.pdbx_seq_one_letter_code
_entity_poly.pdbx_strand_id
1 'polypeptide(L)'
;MVKKLIFFCFIIFISPGLVMGELIDNGDGTITDTDTGLMWSQTTHSAQHDWEGAILSCEAIASSTGFDDWRLPSKNELLSIVDYTKYNPAASDKFATNAGYYWTSTSYVKVSDPPEAKAWCINFKNGMVEGKAKTEEEYYVRAVRGGQNQLTGMVISEPAQTSDWMIGRLMPIIWEGAGKANVNIILSDDGGSSFDKVIVENTPDDGSYVWRKIGTADNGEAMNLGESDNYVLKVELTDGSAGNIQGMFSIKEETGGFGSKTELSDIIRGLQILAGILVE
;
A
#
# COMPACT_ATOMS: atom_id res chain seq x y z
N MET A 1 47.09 -26.73 32.50
CA MET A 1 46.18 -27.24 31.46
C MET A 1 44.77 -26.77 31.82
N VAL A 2 44.35 -25.59 31.34
CA VAL A 2 43.06 -24.97 31.69
C VAL A 2 42.14 -25.09 30.48
N LYS A 3 41.13 -25.97 30.56
CA LYS A 3 40.13 -26.14 29.50
C LYS A 3 39.15 -24.96 29.56
N LYS A 4 39.18 -24.10 28.54
CA LYS A 4 38.17 -23.06 28.32
C LYS A 4 36.84 -23.74 27.98
N LEU A 5 35.85 -23.55 28.85
CA LEU A 5 34.47 -23.97 28.64
C LEU A 5 33.80 -22.92 27.74
N ILE A 6 33.58 -23.26 26.47
CA ILE A 6 32.83 -22.41 25.54
C ILE A 6 31.35 -22.63 25.82
N PHE A 7 30.72 -21.63 26.43
CA PHE A 7 29.28 -21.60 26.65
C PHE A 7 28.62 -21.21 25.32
N PHE A 8 28.13 -22.21 24.57
CA PHE A 8 27.30 -21.97 23.40
C PHE A 8 25.95 -21.45 23.88
N CYS A 9 25.81 -20.12 23.93
CA CYS A 9 24.52 -19.47 24.13
C CYS A 9 23.71 -19.73 22.85
N PHE A 10 22.81 -20.73 22.89
CA PHE A 10 21.72 -20.81 21.93
C PHE A 10 20.83 -19.60 22.19
N ILE A 11 21.12 -18.48 21.52
CA ILE A 11 20.13 -17.44 21.30
C ILE A 11 19.09 -18.12 20.42
N ILE A 12 18.01 -18.58 21.05
CA ILE A 12 16.75 -18.82 20.35
C ILE A 12 16.41 -17.46 19.77
N PHE A 13 16.69 -17.26 18.48
CA PHE A 13 16.01 -16.25 17.71
C PHE A 13 14.54 -16.66 17.77
N ILE A 14 13.81 -16.07 18.72
CA ILE A 14 12.39 -15.86 18.52
C ILE A 14 12.40 -14.87 17.35
N SER A 15 12.38 -15.41 16.13
CA SER A 15 11.90 -14.65 14.98
C SER A 15 10.64 -13.95 15.48
N PRO A 16 10.52 -12.61 15.35
CA PRO A 16 9.22 -11.98 15.53
C PRO A 16 8.26 -12.85 14.74
N GLY A 17 7.32 -13.48 15.45
CA GLY A 17 6.38 -14.37 14.80
C GLY A 17 5.84 -13.61 13.61
N LEU A 18 5.77 -14.28 12.45
CA LEU A 18 5.09 -13.73 11.28
C LEU A 18 3.84 -13.03 11.81
N VAL A 19 3.82 -11.69 11.76
CA VAL A 19 2.58 -10.96 11.99
C VAL A 19 1.77 -11.35 10.77
N MET A 20 0.95 -12.39 10.94
CA MET A 20 -0.11 -12.70 10.00
C MET A 20 -0.94 -11.44 9.97
N GLY A 21 -1.02 -10.77 8.83
CA GLY A 21 -1.67 -9.48 8.75
C GLY A 21 -3.10 -9.57 9.25
N GLU A 22 -3.45 -8.50 9.92
CA GLU A 22 -4.73 -8.27 10.52
C GLU A 22 -5.52 -7.24 9.70
N LEU A 23 -6.82 -7.47 9.58
CA LEU A 23 -7.77 -6.46 9.15
C LEU A 23 -8.09 -5.54 10.34
N ILE A 24 -7.76 -4.26 10.30
CA ILE A 24 -8.02 -3.29 11.37
C ILE A 24 -9.23 -2.44 10.99
N ASP A 25 -10.22 -2.32 11.88
CA ASP A 25 -11.34 -1.37 11.71
C ASP A 25 -10.91 0.01 12.21
N ASN A 26 -10.94 1.00 11.32
CA ASN A 26 -10.49 2.36 11.63
C ASN A 26 -11.57 3.20 12.34
N GLY A 27 -12.80 2.70 12.48
CA GLY A 27 -13.91 3.39 13.16
C GLY A 27 -14.53 4.53 12.35
N ASP A 28 -14.12 4.70 11.10
CA ASP A 28 -14.57 5.75 10.17
C ASP A 28 -15.32 5.18 8.94
N GLY A 29 -15.64 3.88 8.96
CA GLY A 29 -16.23 3.17 7.83
C GLY A 29 -15.20 2.59 6.85
N THR A 30 -13.92 2.57 7.22
CA THR A 30 -12.84 1.90 6.46
C THR A 30 -12.18 0.78 7.25
N ILE A 31 -11.57 -0.16 6.53
CA ILE A 31 -10.78 -1.26 7.09
C ILE A 31 -9.40 -1.28 6.46
N THR A 32 -8.36 -1.33 7.29
CA THR A 32 -6.97 -1.49 6.84
C THR A 32 -6.58 -2.96 6.85
N ASP A 33 -6.16 -3.48 5.71
CA ASP A 33 -5.51 -4.79 5.61
C ASP A 33 -4.00 -4.61 5.77
N THR A 34 -3.46 -5.02 6.92
CA THR A 34 -2.02 -4.86 7.21
C THR A 34 -1.13 -5.84 6.47
N ASP A 35 -1.67 -6.93 5.88
CA ASP A 35 -0.90 -7.81 5.01
C ASP A 35 -0.60 -7.15 3.66
N THR A 36 -1.57 -6.40 3.14
CA THR A 36 -1.50 -5.80 1.79
C THR A 36 -1.30 -4.29 1.79
N GLY A 37 -1.36 -3.65 2.97
CA GLY A 37 -1.40 -2.19 3.15
C GLY A 37 -2.54 -1.51 2.40
N LEU A 38 -3.55 -2.27 1.97
CA LEU A 38 -4.73 -1.76 1.30
C LEU A 38 -5.75 -1.31 2.34
N MET A 39 -6.41 -0.20 2.06
CA MET A 39 -7.56 0.23 2.83
C MET A 39 -8.82 0.01 2.00
N TRP A 40 -9.85 -0.51 2.65
CA TRP A 40 -11.08 -0.97 2.04
C TRP A 40 -12.26 -0.21 2.59
N SER A 41 -13.28 0.04 1.75
CA SER A 41 -14.57 0.44 2.28
C SER A 41 -15.09 -0.68 3.18
N GLN A 42 -15.57 -0.38 4.39
CA GLN A 42 -16.03 -1.41 5.33
C GLN A 42 -17.35 -2.05 4.86
N THR A 43 -18.23 -1.25 4.27
CA THR A 43 -19.57 -1.66 3.83
C THR A 43 -19.63 -1.85 2.32
N THR A 44 -20.35 -2.87 1.86
CA THR A 44 -20.71 -3.04 0.46
C THR A 44 -21.54 -1.85 -0.03
N HIS A 45 -21.20 -1.32 -1.21
CA HIS A 45 -22.02 -0.27 -1.80
C HIS A 45 -23.45 -0.78 -2.07
N SER A 46 -24.46 -0.02 -1.66
CA SER A 46 -25.85 -0.50 -1.64
C SER A 46 -26.45 -0.74 -3.03
N ALA A 47 -25.99 0.01 -4.03
CA ALA A 47 -26.40 -0.16 -5.42
C ALA A 47 -25.45 -1.13 -6.15
N GLN A 48 -26.04 -1.96 -7.00
CA GLN A 48 -25.30 -2.73 -8.00
C GLN A 48 -25.14 -1.87 -9.25
N HIS A 49 -24.05 -2.09 -9.98
CA HIS A 49 -23.71 -1.29 -11.15
C HIS A 49 -23.22 -2.20 -12.27
N ASP A 50 -23.38 -1.74 -13.51
CA ASP A 50 -22.57 -2.25 -14.62
C ASP A 50 -21.08 -1.93 -14.37
N TRP A 51 -20.19 -2.45 -15.21
CA TRP A 51 -18.76 -2.36 -14.92
C TRP A 51 -18.23 -0.92 -14.95
N GLU A 52 -18.73 -0.09 -15.87
CA GLU A 52 -18.34 1.32 -15.97
C GLU A 52 -18.91 2.13 -14.79
N GLY A 53 -20.19 1.93 -14.45
CA GLY A 53 -20.82 2.51 -13.27
C GLY A 53 -20.14 2.07 -11.97
N ALA A 54 -19.59 0.85 -11.91
CA ALA A 54 -18.85 0.36 -10.76
C ALA A 54 -17.56 1.15 -10.53
N ILE A 55 -16.81 1.45 -11.60
CA ILE A 55 -15.60 2.30 -11.53
C ILE A 55 -15.97 3.68 -10.99
N LEU A 56 -16.96 4.33 -11.62
CA LEU A 56 -17.42 5.66 -11.22
C LEU A 56 -17.97 5.69 -9.79
N SER A 57 -18.63 4.61 -9.35
CA SER A 57 -19.16 4.51 -7.98
C SER A 57 -18.05 4.45 -6.93
N CYS A 58 -16.95 3.75 -7.20
CA CYS A 58 -15.78 3.73 -6.32
C CYS A 58 -15.16 5.12 -6.21
N GLU A 59 -14.97 5.79 -7.35
CA GLU A 59 -14.43 7.16 -7.38
C GLU A 59 -15.36 8.15 -6.67
N ALA A 60 -16.67 7.93 -6.69
CA ALA A 60 -17.64 8.77 -5.97
C ALA A 60 -17.60 8.59 -4.44
N ILE A 61 -17.22 7.41 -3.93
CA ILE A 61 -17.05 7.17 -2.48
C ILE A 61 -16.04 8.15 -1.87
N ALA A 62 -15.12 8.67 -2.68
CA ALA A 62 -14.18 9.70 -2.29
C ALA A 62 -14.82 10.90 -1.58
N SER A 63 -16.00 11.29 -2.04
CA SER A 63 -16.71 12.45 -1.51
C SER A 63 -17.25 12.26 -0.09
N SER A 64 -17.27 11.02 0.42
CA SER A 64 -17.92 10.66 1.69
C SER A 64 -16.96 10.24 2.81
N THR A 65 -15.72 9.90 2.48
CA THR A 65 -14.73 9.36 3.42
C THR A 65 -13.51 10.27 3.60
N GLY A 66 -13.42 11.36 2.85
CA GLY A 66 -12.32 12.33 2.95
C GLY A 66 -11.06 11.93 2.18
N PHE A 67 -11.11 10.85 1.39
CA PHE A 67 -10.02 10.36 0.55
C PHE A 67 -10.40 10.43 -0.93
N ASP A 68 -9.50 10.76 -1.85
CA ASP A 68 -9.82 10.97 -3.27
C ASP A 68 -9.30 9.89 -4.25
N ASP A 69 -8.63 8.86 -3.73
CA ASP A 69 -7.96 7.80 -4.49
C ASP A 69 -8.69 6.44 -4.45
N TRP A 70 -9.96 6.43 -4.05
CA TRP A 70 -10.77 5.20 -4.08
C TRP A 70 -10.95 4.69 -5.50
N ARG A 71 -10.72 3.39 -5.67
CA ARG A 71 -10.82 2.72 -6.96
C ARG A 71 -11.48 1.36 -6.84
N LEU A 72 -11.93 0.85 -8.00
CA LEU A 72 -12.36 -0.54 -8.11
C LEU A 72 -11.14 -1.46 -7.96
N PRO A 73 -11.19 -2.47 -7.05
CA PRO A 73 -10.06 -3.36 -6.80
C PRO A 73 -9.78 -4.23 -8.01
N SER A 74 -8.51 -4.56 -8.21
CA SER A 74 -8.13 -5.63 -9.11
C SER A 74 -8.63 -6.98 -8.61
N LYS A 75 -8.64 -7.98 -9.50
CA LYS A 75 -9.03 -9.34 -9.15
C LYS A 75 -8.22 -9.90 -7.98
N ASN A 76 -6.91 -9.65 -7.95
CA ASN A 76 -6.05 -10.22 -6.91
C ASN A 76 -6.25 -9.53 -5.57
N GLU A 77 -6.43 -8.22 -5.56
CA GLU A 77 -6.76 -7.46 -4.34
C GLU A 77 -8.10 -7.92 -3.78
N LEU A 78 -9.15 -8.01 -4.61
CA LEU A 78 -10.46 -8.42 -4.09
C LEU A 78 -10.49 -9.88 -3.65
N LEU A 79 -9.64 -10.74 -4.24
CA LEU A 79 -9.42 -12.11 -3.76
C LEU A 79 -8.73 -12.17 -2.40
N SER A 80 -7.87 -11.21 -2.04
CA SER A 80 -7.11 -11.26 -0.79
C SER A 80 -8.00 -11.16 0.45
N ILE A 81 -9.18 -10.54 0.31
CA ILE A 81 -10.16 -10.39 1.39
C ILE A 81 -11.24 -11.48 1.42
N VAL A 82 -11.15 -12.51 0.55
CA VAL A 82 -12.08 -13.65 0.56
C VAL A 82 -11.69 -14.62 1.67
N ASP A 83 -12.63 -14.88 2.58
CA ASP A 83 -12.47 -15.89 3.62
C ASP A 83 -13.11 -17.21 3.18
N TYR A 84 -12.29 -18.11 2.65
CA TYR A 84 -12.71 -19.44 2.18
C TYR A 84 -13.15 -20.39 3.30
N THR A 85 -12.96 -20.02 4.57
CA THR A 85 -13.51 -20.79 5.70
C THR A 85 -14.98 -20.46 5.98
N LYS A 86 -15.50 -19.39 5.36
CA LYS A 86 -16.85 -18.90 5.51
C LYS A 86 -17.68 -19.06 4.24
N TYR A 87 -19.00 -18.93 4.41
CA TYR A 87 -19.96 -19.05 3.33
C TYR A 87 -21.11 -18.08 3.56
N ASN A 88 -21.47 -17.34 2.51
CA ASN A 88 -22.65 -16.46 2.48
C ASN A 88 -22.76 -15.45 3.65
N PRO A 89 -21.83 -14.48 3.78
CA PRO A 89 -20.71 -14.22 2.86
C PRO A 89 -19.40 -14.95 3.25
N ALA A 90 -18.56 -15.22 2.26
CA ALA A 90 -17.19 -15.70 2.38
C ALA A 90 -16.22 -14.52 2.61
N ALA A 91 -16.39 -13.81 3.73
CA ALA A 91 -15.58 -12.66 4.12
C ALA A 91 -15.44 -12.57 5.64
N SER A 92 -14.40 -11.89 6.13
CA SER A 92 -14.25 -11.56 7.55
C SER A 92 -15.47 -10.80 8.10
N ASP A 93 -15.82 -11.02 9.38
CA ASP A 93 -16.97 -10.35 10.02
C ASP A 93 -16.71 -8.85 10.26
N LYS A 94 -15.45 -8.41 10.10
CA LYS A 94 -15.10 -6.98 10.12
C LYS A 94 -15.75 -6.25 8.94
N PHE A 95 -15.93 -6.93 7.80
CA PHE A 95 -16.61 -6.37 6.63
C PHE A 95 -18.14 -6.57 6.70
N ALA A 96 -18.89 -5.50 6.47
CA ALA A 96 -20.31 -5.60 6.14
C ALA A 96 -20.47 -5.99 4.66
N THR A 97 -20.37 -7.29 4.38
CA THR A 97 -20.38 -7.86 3.02
C THR A 97 -21.74 -8.44 2.65
N ASN A 98 -22.33 -7.98 1.55
CA ASN A 98 -23.46 -8.67 0.92
C ASN A 98 -22.98 -9.92 0.17
N ALA A 99 -23.69 -11.04 0.26
CA ALA A 99 -23.38 -12.22 -0.54
C ALA A 99 -23.84 -12.04 -1.99
N GLY A 100 -22.91 -12.15 -2.94
CA GLY A 100 -23.18 -11.97 -4.37
C GLY A 100 -21.90 -11.71 -5.15
N TYR A 101 -22.03 -11.43 -6.45
CA TYR A 101 -20.90 -11.04 -7.29
C TYR A 101 -20.49 -9.60 -7.04
N TYR A 102 -19.18 -9.38 -7.11
CA TYR A 102 -18.55 -8.07 -7.03
C TYR A 102 -17.67 -7.87 -8.25
N TRP A 103 -17.74 -6.68 -8.83
CA TRP A 103 -16.86 -6.30 -9.94
C TRP A 103 -15.41 -6.13 -9.49
N THR A 104 -14.49 -6.40 -10.42
CA THR A 104 -13.08 -6.05 -10.30
C THR A 104 -12.67 -5.19 -11.48
N SER A 105 -11.62 -4.38 -11.36
CA SER A 105 -11.06 -3.58 -12.46
C SER A 105 -10.31 -4.43 -13.51
N THR A 106 -10.09 -5.72 -13.25
CA THR A 106 -9.33 -6.59 -14.14
C THR A 106 -10.19 -7.11 -15.29
N SER A 107 -9.87 -6.70 -16.52
CA SER A 107 -10.51 -7.23 -17.73
C SER A 107 -10.31 -8.75 -17.86
N TYR A 108 -11.36 -9.43 -18.31
CA TYR A 108 -11.32 -10.84 -18.68
C TYR A 108 -11.02 -10.95 -20.16
N VAL A 109 -9.91 -11.60 -20.52
CA VAL A 109 -9.49 -11.77 -21.90
C VAL A 109 -9.54 -13.24 -22.26
N LYS A 110 -10.33 -13.58 -23.28
CA LYS A 110 -10.34 -14.89 -23.93
C LYS A 110 -10.33 -14.67 -25.44
N VAL A 111 -9.50 -15.43 -26.14
CA VAL A 111 -9.27 -15.28 -27.59
C VAL A 111 -10.56 -15.36 -28.43
N SER A 112 -11.59 -16.05 -27.92
CA SER A 112 -12.90 -16.20 -28.58
C SER A 112 -13.86 -15.02 -28.37
N ASP A 113 -13.57 -14.13 -27.43
CA ASP A 113 -14.48 -13.08 -27.01
C ASP A 113 -14.05 -11.76 -27.67
N PRO A 114 -14.98 -10.82 -27.92
CA PRO A 114 -14.60 -9.48 -28.37
C PRO A 114 -13.62 -8.86 -27.37
N PRO A 115 -12.60 -8.11 -27.83
CA PRO A 115 -11.68 -7.42 -26.95
C PRO A 115 -12.47 -6.61 -25.91
N GLU A 116 -12.08 -6.73 -24.64
CA GLU A 116 -12.57 -5.90 -23.52
C GLU A 116 -14.05 -6.05 -23.15
N ALA A 117 -14.79 -7.01 -23.73
CA ALA A 117 -16.23 -7.19 -23.47
C ALA A 117 -16.57 -7.66 -22.04
N LYS A 118 -15.60 -8.21 -21.31
CA LYS A 118 -15.81 -8.83 -20.00
C LYS A 118 -14.80 -8.38 -18.96
N ALA A 119 -15.19 -8.47 -17.70
CA ALA A 119 -14.31 -8.30 -16.54
C ALA A 119 -14.45 -9.46 -15.56
N TRP A 120 -13.43 -9.67 -14.73
CA TRP A 120 -13.52 -10.64 -13.64
C TRP A 120 -14.46 -10.14 -12.54
N CYS A 121 -15.26 -11.06 -12.01
CA CYS A 121 -16.08 -10.90 -10.82
C CYS A 121 -15.72 -11.95 -9.78
N ILE A 122 -15.93 -11.61 -8.51
CA ILE A 122 -15.77 -12.53 -7.38
C ILE A 122 -17.10 -12.65 -6.65
N ASN A 123 -17.55 -13.88 -6.45
CA ASN A 123 -18.78 -14.16 -5.72
C ASN A 123 -18.50 -14.34 -4.22
N PHE A 124 -18.82 -13.34 -3.41
CA PHE A 124 -18.69 -13.42 -1.95
C PHE A 124 -19.69 -14.38 -1.31
N LYS A 125 -20.51 -15.13 -2.05
CA LYS A 125 -21.20 -16.29 -1.48
C LYS A 125 -20.22 -17.41 -1.10
N ASN A 126 -19.17 -17.61 -1.89
CA ASN A 126 -18.26 -18.77 -1.76
C ASN A 126 -16.83 -18.55 -2.32
N GLY A 127 -16.48 -17.35 -2.77
CA GLY A 127 -15.18 -17.03 -3.36
C GLY A 127 -15.01 -17.42 -4.84
N MET A 128 -16.09 -17.75 -5.55
CA MET A 128 -16.02 -18.16 -6.96
C MET A 128 -15.64 -16.99 -7.89
N VAL A 129 -14.75 -17.25 -8.85
CA VAL A 129 -14.25 -16.24 -9.80
C VAL A 129 -14.79 -16.50 -11.21
N GLU A 130 -15.42 -15.51 -11.83
CA GLU A 130 -16.03 -15.66 -13.17
C GLU A 130 -15.77 -14.43 -14.06
N GLY A 131 -15.71 -14.63 -15.37
CA GLY A 131 -15.73 -13.54 -16.34
C GLY A 131 -17.16 -13.17 -16.72
N LYS A 132 -17.55 -11.91 -16.52
CA LYS A 132 -18.91 -11.41 -16.77
C LYS A 132 -18.91 -10.26 -17.78
N ALA A 133 -19.99 -10.13 -18.54
CA ALA A 133 -20.16 -9.07 -19.55
C ALA A 133 -20.27 -7.70 -18.87
N LYS A 134 -19.47 -6.74 -19.33
CA LYS A 134 -19.34 -5.42 -18.68
C LYS A 134 -20.62 -4.59 -18.71
N THR A 135 -21.46 -4.79 -19.73
CA THR A 135 -22.59 -3.90 -20.08
C THR A 135 -23.96 -4.57 -19.92
N GLU A 136 -24.04 -5.84 -19.51
CA GLU A 136 -25.30 -6.60 -19.46
C GLU A 136 -25.73 -6.96 -18.03
N GLU A 137 -24.84 -6.78 -17.06
CA GLU A 137 -25.00 -7.32 -15.72
C GLU A 137 -24.65 -6.24 -14.68
N GLU A 138 -25.39 -6.24 -13.57
CA GLU A 138 -25.15 -5.34 -12.45
C GLU A 138 -24.69 -6.12 -11.22
N TYR A 139 -23.53 -5.76 -10.66
CA TYR A 139 -22.96 -6.44 -9.50
C TYR A 139 -22.51 -5.46 -8.42
N TYR A 140 -22.27 -6.00 -7.22
CA TYR A 140 -21.85 -5.20 -6.08
C TYR A 140 -20.45 -4.62 -6.27
N VAL A 141 -20.15 -3.62 -5.45
CA VAL A 141 -18.87 -2.91 -5.45
C VAL A 141 -18.37 -2.79 -4.03
N ARG A 142 -17.06 -2.96 -3.88
CA ARG A 142 -16.30 -2.62 -2.68
C ARG A 142 -15.08 -1.84 -3.15
N ALA A 143 -14.93 -0.60 -2.67
CA ALA A 143 -13.82 0.23 -3.05
C ALA A 143 -12.56 -0.15 -2.26
N VAL A 144 -11.42 0.02 -2.90
CA VAL A 144 -10.10 -0.11 -2.30
C VAL A 144 -9.28 1.14 -2.58
N ARG A 145 -8.36 1.47 -1.69
CA ARG A 145 -7.38 2.54 -1.84
C ARG A 145 -6.03 2.13 -1.25
N GLY A 146 -5.00 2.91 -1.54
CA GLY A 146 -3.63 2.55 -1.23
C GLY A 146 -3.10 1.36 -2.06
N GLY A 147 -1.91 0.90 -1.69
CA GLY A 147 -1.15 -0.11 -2.43
C GLY A 147 -0.59 0.39 -3.77
N GLN A 148 0.39 -0.32 -4.31
CA GLN A 148 1.05 0.07 -5.55
C GLN A 148 0.27 -0.37 -6.77
N ASN A 149 0.09 0.55 -7.71
CA ASN A 149 -0.41 0.20 -9.04
C ASN A 149 0.71 -0.45 -9.85
N GLN A 150 0.76 -1.78 -9.87
CA GLN A 150 1.77 -2.57 -10.59
C GLN A 150 1.75 -2.37 -12.12
N LEU A 151 0.71 -1.72 -12.68
CA LEU A 151 0.58 -1.48 -14.13
C LEU A 151 1.33 -0.23 -14.60
N THR A 152 1.81 0.63 -13.71
CA THR A 152 2.54 1.86 -14.09
C THR A 152 4.00 1.58 -14.47
N GLY A 153 4.52 0.40 -14.13
CA GLY A 153 5.93 0.04 -14.32
C GLY A 153 6.87 0.80 -13.37
N MET A 154 6.32 1.46 -12.35
CA MET A 154 7.06 2.07 -11.25
C MET A 154 6.62 1.42 -9.94
N VAL A 155 7.55 0.96 -9.11
CA VAL A 155 7.25 0.17 -7.89
C VAL A 155 8.12 0.69 -6.75
N ILE A 156 7.55 1.18 -5.65
CA ILE A 156 8.29 1.80 -4.53
C ILE A 156 8.59 0.75 -3.44
N SER A 157 9.80 0.20 -3.39
CA SER A 157 10.12 -0.84 -2.40
C SER A 157 10.35 -0.30 -0.98
N GLU A 158 10.76 0.96 -0.82
CA GLU A 158 10.91 1.61 0.49
C GLU A 158 10.32 3.02 0.48
N PRO A 159 9.49 3.40 1.48
CA PRO A 159 9.12 2.64 2.66
C PRO A 159 8.30 1.39 2.35
N ALA A 160 8.65 0.26 2.96
CA ALA A 160 7.77 -0.90 2.98
C ALA A 160 6.42 -0.56 3.65
N GLN A 161 5.34 -1.22 3.24
CA GLN A 161 4.04 -1.02 3.89
C GLN A 161 4.14 -1.46 5.34
N THR A 162 3.44 -0.75 6.24
CA THR A 162 3.45 -0.95 7.70
C THR A 162 4.82 -0.77 8.37
N SER A 163 5.84 -0.28 7.64
CA SER A 163 7.14 0.00 8.24
C SER A 163 7.07 1.19 9.19
N ASP A 164 7.85 1.13 10.25
CA ASP A 164 7.97 2.21 11.23
C ASP A 164 9.20 3.05 10.93
N TRP A 165 8.98 4.32 10.59
CA TRP A 165 10.02 5.30 10.35
C TRP A 165 10.06 6.29 11.51
N MET A 166 11.22 6.85 11.79
CA MET A 166 11.41 7.74 12.96
C MET A 166 11.83 9.14 12.52
N ILE A 167 11.14 10.15 13.05
CA ILE A 167 11.50 11.55 12.84
C ILE A 167 12.97 11.78 13.22
N GLY A 168 13.69 12.53 12.40
CA GLY A 168 15.09 12.85 12.60
C GLY A 168 16.07 11.75 12.17
N ARG A 169 15.60 10.56 11.78
CA ARG A 169 16.44 9.49 11.22
C ARG A 169 16.65 9.66 9.72
N LEU A 170 17.72 9.05 9.23
CA LEU A 170 18.02 8.93 7.81
C LEU A 170 17.34 7.67 7.29
N MET A 171 16.53 7.78 6.24
CA MET A 171 15.86 6.63 5.63
C MET A 171 15.99 6.66 4.10
N PRO A 172 16.36 5.54 3.48
CA PRO A 172 16.36 5.42 2.04
C PRO A 172 14.93 5.19 1.53
N ILE A 173 14.56 5.97 0.52
CA ILE A 173 13.40 5.75 -0.33
C ILE A 173 13.92 5.01 -1.56
N ILE A 174 13.30 3.89 -1.92
CA ILE A 174 13.77 3.02 -3.00
C ILE A 174 12.59 2.71 -3.91
N TRP A 175 12.82 2.75 -5.22
CA TRP A 175 11.83 2.38 -6.21
C TRP A 175 12.47 1.79 -7.47
N GLU A 176 11.70 1.02 -8.22
CA GLU A 176 12.02 0.66 -9.59
C GLU A 176 11.55 1.79 -10.50
N GLY A 177 12.51 2.49 -11.11
CA GLY A 177 12.27 3.64 -11.97
C GLY A 177 11.72 3.27 -13.34
N ALA A 178 10.90 4.16 -13.92
CA ALA A 178 10.46 4.02 -15.30
C ALA A 178 11.55 4.46 -16.30
N GLY A 179 12.54 5.24 -15.84
CA GLY A 179 13.68 5.74 -16.60
C GLY A 179 13.30 6.80 -17.65
N LYS A 180 12.16 7.48 -17.48
CA LYS A 180 11.56 8.35 -18.51
C LYS A 180 11.73 9.85 -18.24
N ALA A 181 11.78 10.26 -16.99
CA ALA A 181 11.90 11.65 -16.55
C ALA A 181 12.51 11.70 -15.14
N ASN A 182 12.74 12.90 -14.60
CA ASN A 182 13.00 13.05 -13.17
C ASN A 182 11.72 12.77 -12.37
N VAL A 183 11.85 12.62 -11.06
CA VAL A 183 10.74 12.38 -10.14
C VAL A 183 10.64 13.44 -9.06
N ASN A 184 9.42 13.66 -8.58
CA ASN A 184 9.13 14.34 -7.32
C ASN A 184 8.75 13.28 -6.29
N ILE A 185 9.21 13.46 -5.05
CA ILE A 185 8.88 12.60 -3.93
C ILE A 185 8.12 13.44 -2.91
N ILE A 186 6.87 13.05 -2.67
CA ILE A 186 5.91 13.84 -1.89
C ILE A 186 5.27 12.93 -0.85
N LEU A 187 5.11 13.45 0.34
CA LEU A 187 4.51 12.75 1.46
C LEU A 187 3.10 13.27 1.73
N SER A 188 2.25 12.36 2.18
CA SER A 188 0.93 12.59 2.74
C SER A 188 0.92 12.03 4.17
N ASP A 189 0.30 12.77 5.10
CA ASP A 189 0.03 12.35 6.48
C ASP A 189 -1.46 12.09 6.75
N ASP A 190 -2.30 12.27 5.73
CA ASP A 190 -3.75 12.10 5.77
C ASP A 190 -4.20 10.84 5.02
N GLY A 191 -3.35 9.83 4.97
CA GLY A 191 -3.66 8.58 4.32
C GLY A 191 -3.66 8.65 2.80
N GLY A 192 -3.21 9.73 2.17
CA GLY A 192 -3.12 9.90 0.72
C GLY A 192 -4.16 10.84 0.12
N SER A 193 -5.00 11.50 0.93
CA SER A 193 -5.99 12.47 0.43
C SER A 193 -5.35 13.75 -0.10
N SER A 194 -4.21 14.14 0.46
CA SER A 194 -3.46 15.30 -0.01
C SER A 194 -1.95 15.05 0.07
N PHE A 195 -1.24 15.62 -0.90
CA PHE A 195 0.22 15.52 -1.02
C PHE A 195 0.82 16.92 -1.00
N ASP A 196 1.04 17.45 0.20
CA ASP A 196 1.53 18.80 0.47
C ASP A 196 2.96 18.85 1.04
N LYS A 197 3.51 17.71 1.48
CA LYS A 197 4.83 17.60 2.12
C LYS A 197 5.87 17.13 1.12
N VAL A 198 6.37 18.06 0.31
CA VAL A 198 7.37 17.77 -0.72
C VAL A 198 8.73 17.45 -0.07
N ILE A 199 9.20 16.21 -0.22
CA ILE A 199 10.50 15.77 0.29
C ILE A 199 11.62 16.28 -0.63
N VAL A 200 11.47 16.03 -1.93
CA VAL A 200 12.40 16.48 -2.97
C VAL A 200 11.66 16.65 -4.29
N GLU A 201 12.06 17.65 -5.06
CA GLU A 201 11.57 17.89 -6.42
C GLU A 201 12.68 17.60 -7.43
N ASN A 202 12.27 17.15 -8.61
CA ASN A 202 13.13 17.06 -9.79
C ASN A 202 14.44 16.28 -9.54
N THR A 203 14.38 15.20 -8.76
CA THR A 203 15.51 14.28 -8.56
C THR A 203 15.58 13.26 -9.69
N PRO A 204 16.77 12.79 -10.10
CA PRO A 204 16.88 11.72 -11.09
C PRO A 204 16.07 10.48 -10.73
N ASP A 205 15.47 9.84 -11.74
CA ASP A 205 14.82 8.53 -11.63
C ASP A 205 15.88 7.41 -11.68
N ASP A 206 16.74 7.35 -10.68
CA ASP A 206 17.82 6.35 -10.55
C ASP A 206 17.48 5.22 -9.57
N GLY A 207 16.23 5.19 -9.11
CA GLY A 207 15.67 4.15 -8.26
C GLY A 207 15.94 4.32 -6.76
N SER A 208 16.56 5.42 -6.34
CA SER A 208 16.73 5.68 -4.90
C SER A 208 16.86 7.15 -4.54
N TYR A 209 16.42 7.50 -3.34
CA TYR A 209 16.65 8.81 -2.75
C TYR A 209 16.85 8.67 -1.25
N VAL A 210 17.88 9.30 -0.70
CA VAL A 210 18.18 9.20 0.73
C VAL A 210 17.58 10.41 1.45
N TRP A 211 16.48 10.19 2.17
CA TRP A 211 15.89 11.22 3.03
C TRP A 211 16.76 11.39 4.28
N ARG A 212 17.69 12.35 4.21
CA ARG A 212 18.80 12.50 5.19
C ARG A 212 18.33 12.72 6.63
N LYS A 213 17.17 13.36 6.80
CA LYS A 213 16.55 13.64 8.09
C LYS A 213 15.04 13.74 7.92
N ILE A 214 14.32 12.71 8.34
CA ILE A 214 12.85 12.71 8.33
C ILE A 214 12.35 13.94 9.11
N GLY A 215 11.41 14.67 8.52
CA GLY A 215 10.94 15.96 9.02
C GLY A 215 11.67 17.17 8.45
N THR A 216 12.53 17.00 7.44
CA THR A 216 13.20 18.12 6.74
C THR A 216 13.27 17.84 5.24
N ALA A 217 12.82 18.78 4.42
CA ALA A 217 12.91 18.70 2.95
C ALA A 217 14.37 18.84 2.46
N ASP A 218 14.63 18.46 1.21
CA ASP A 218 15.98 18.58 0.61
C ASP A 218 16.52 20.02 0.60
N ASN A 219 15.62 21.00 0.45
CA ASN A 219 15.93 22.43 0.53
C ASN A 219 16.28 22.92 1.95
N GLY A 220 16.15 22.06 2.97
CA GLY A 220 16.43 22.35 4.38
C GLY A 220 15.23 22.87 5.18
N GLU A 221 14.04 23.01 4.57
CA GLU A 221 12.84 23.45 5.27
C GLU A 221 12.30 22.35 6.18
N ALA A 222 11.91 22.74 7.40
CA ALA A 222 11.30 21.82 8.36
C ALA A 222 9.87 21.47 7.92
N MET A 223 9.53 20.18 7.97
CA MET A 223 8.18 19.70 7.73
C MET A 223 7.43 19.57 9.05
N ASN A 224 6.14 19.88 9.03
CA ASN A 224 5.23 19.59 10.13
C ASN A 224 4.77 18.13 10.02
N LEU A 225 5.54 17.20 10.60
CA LEU A 225 5.19 15.79 10.72
C LEU A 225 4.74 15.51 12.16
N GLY A 226 3.74 14.65 12.33
CA GLY A 226 3.28 14.16 13.62
C GLY A 226 3.31 12.64 13.67
N GLU A 227 3.05 12.06 14.84
CA GLU A 227 2.88 10.61 14.93
C GLU A 227 1.61 10.18 14.21
N SER A 228 1.75 9.30 13.23
CA SER A 228 0.63 8.72 12.48
C SER A 228 1.07 7.41 11.82
N ASP A 229 0.14 6.47 11.72
CA ASP A 229 0.30 5.19 11.01
C ASP A 229 -0.24 5.27 9.56
N ASN A 230 -0.70 6.46 9.14
CA ASN A 230 -1.37 6.70 7.86
C ASN A 230 -0.50 7.47 6.86
N TYR A 231 0.83 7.38 6.94
CA TYR A 231 1.67 8.06 5.96
C TYR A 231 1.60 7.37 4.59
N VAL A 232 1.57 8.18 3.53
CA VAL A 232 1.63 7.73 2.14
C VAL A 232 2.71 8.50 1.40
N LEU A 233 3.60 7.76 0.76
CA LEU A 233 4.62 8.30 -0.12
C LEU A 233 4.10 8.25 -1.56
N LYS A 234 4.29 9.32 -2.31
CA LYS A 234 4.09 9.38 -3.76
C LYS A 234 5.42 9.64 -4.42
N VAL A 235 5.70 8.88 -5.46
CA VAL A 235 6.77 9.18 -6.42
C VAL A 235 6.12 9.42 -7.76
N GLU A 236 6.22 10.64 -8.29
CA GLU A 236 5.59 11.05 -9.55
C GLU A 236 6.60 11.56 -10.56
N LEU A 237 6.33 11.32 -11.85
CA LEU A 237 7.19 11.74 -12.95
C LEU A 237 6.96 13.22 -13.28
N THR A 238 8.04 13.97 -13.47
CA THR A 238 7.98 15.42 -13.77
C THR A 238 7.42 15.73 -15.16
N ASP A 239 7.27 14.73 -16.03
CA ASP A 239 6.72 14.86 -17.38
C ASP A 239 5.17 14.80 -17.42
N GLY A 240 4.53 14.60 -16.26
CA GLY A 240 3.08 14.48 -16.11
C GLY A 240 2.54 13.07 -16.34
N SER A 241 3.41 12.08 -16.63
CA SER A 241 3.02 10.67 -16.63
C SER A 241 2.65 10.21 -15.21
N ALA A 242 1.77 9.20 -15.13
CA ALA A 242 1.38 8.63 -13.85
C ALA A 242 2.58 8.04 -13.09
N GLY A 243 2.74 8.43 -11.83
CA GLY A 243 3.69 7.83 -10.89
C GLY A 243 3.14 6.63 -10.15
N ASN A 244 3.62 6.39 -8.94
CA ASN A 244 3.02 5.44 -8.00
C ASN A 244 2.95 5.99 -6.58
N ILE A 245 2.13 5.34 -5.75
CA ILE A 245 2.01 5.63 -4.33
C ILE A 245 2.33 4.37 -3.52
N GLN A 246 2.87 4.59 -2.33
CA GLN A 246 3.27 3.56 -1.39
C GLN A 246 2.93 4.06 0.00
N GLY A 247 1.92 3.45 0.60
CA GLY A 247 1.31 4.00 1.79
C GLY A 247 1.04 3.01 2.88
N MET A 248 0.47 3.56 3.96
CA MET A 248 0.17 2.88 5.22
C MET A 248 1.45 2.43 5.93
N PHE A 249 2.44 3.31 5.98
CA PHE A 249 3.59 3.19 6.88
C PHE A 249 3.48 4.25 7.97
N SER A 250 4.24 4.05 9.04
CA SER A 250 4.17 4.92 10.21
C SER A 250 5.36 5.86 10.24
N ILE A 251 5.16 7.11 10.67
CA ILE A 251 6.25 7.97 11.14
C ILE A 251 5.98 8.27 12.61
N LYS A 252 6.97 8.00 13.45
CA LYS A 252 6.87 8.10 14.92
C LYS A 252 7.92 9.08 15.45
N GLU A 253 7.64 9.70 16.60
CA GLU A 253 8.63 10.48 17.31
C GLU A 253 9.61 9.55 18.04
N GLU A 254 10.85 10.00 18.22
CA GLU A 254 11.83 9.25 19.00
C GLU A 254 11.42 9.29 20.48
N THR A 255 10.71 8.26 20.96
CA THR A 255 10.36 8.18 22.38
C THR A 255 11.66 8.16 23.20
N GLY A 256 11.83 9.15 24.07
CA GLY A 256 12.98 9.34 24.94
C GLY A 256 13.18 8.17 25.92
N GLY A 257 13.74 7.08 25.44
CA GLY A 257 14.15 5.92 26.20
C GLY A 257 15.61 5.61 25.88
N PHE A 258 16.48 5.82 26.86
CA PHE A 258 17.88 5.38 26.84
C PHE A 258 17.94 3.90 26.42
N GLY A 259 18.31 3.61 25.18
CA GLY A 259 18.48 2.24 24.66
C GLY A 259 17.68 1.85 23.41
N SER A 260 17.05 2.78 22.70
CA SER A 260 16.51 2.49 21.36
C SER A 260 17.66 2.20 20.39
N LYS A 261 17.91 0.89 20.18
CA LYS A 261 18.87 0.43 19.19
C LYS A 261 18.44 1.02 17.86
N THR A 262 19.28 1.84 17.27
CA THR A 262 19.32 1.90 15.83
C THR A 262 19.44 0.45 15.35
N GLU A 263 18.47 -0.02 14.58
CA GLU A 263 18.64 -1.21 13.75
C GLU A 263 19.88 -0.90 12.89
N LEU A 264 21.03 -1.45 13.27
CA LEU A 264 22.31 -1.20 12.60
C LEU A 264 22.19 -1.46 11.10
N SER A 265 21.29 -2.36 10.71
CA SER A 265 20.81 -2.64 9.37
C SER A 265 20.36 -1.40 8.59
N ASP A 266 19.61 -0.47 9.19
CA ASP A 266 19.06 0.70 8.49
C ASP A 266 20.15 1.74 8.21
N ILE A 267 21.03 1.98 9.19
CA ILE A 267 22.23 2.82 8.99
C ILE A 267 23.15 2.19 7.94
N ILE A 268 23.35 0.87 8.00
CA ILE A 268 24.21 0.16 7.05
C ILE A 268 23.62 0.22 5.64
N ARG A 269 22.31 0.00 5.47
CA ARG A 269 21.62 0.13 4.17
C ARG A 269 21.71 1.55 3.62
N GLY A 270 21.44 2.57 4.44
CA GLY A 270 21.58 3.97 4.03
C GLY A 270 23.01 4.31 3.60
N LEU A 271 24.02 3.81 4.32
CA LEU A 271 25.43 3.98 3.97
C LEU A 271 25.84 3.20 2.71
N GLN A 272 25.30 2.00 2.50
CA GLN A 272 25.54 1.19 1.29
C GLN A 272 25.00 1.87 0.04
N ILE A 273 23.78 2.42 0.12
CA ILE A 273 23.16 3.21 -0.96
C ILE A 273 23.99 4.48 -1.23
N LEU A 274 24.35 5.24 -0.20
CA LEU A 274 25.20 6.42 -0.35
C LEU A 274 26.59 6.10 -0.93
N ALA A 275 27.10 4.89 -0.73
CA ALA A 275 28.37 4.42 -1.26
C ALA A 275 28.27 3.78 -2.66
N GLY A 276 27.07 3.68 -3.25
CA GLY A 276 26.85 3.01 -4.53
C GLY A 276 27.06 1.49 -4.48
N ILE A 277 26.98 0.90 -3.30
CA ILE A 277 27.10 -0.55 -3.09
C ILE A 277 25.68 -1.11 -3.12
N LEU A 278 25.21 -1.49 -4.31
CA LEU A 278 23.97 -2.27 -4.44
C LEU A 278 24.15 -3.59 -3.68
N VAL A 279 23.26 -3.86 -2.73
CA VAL A 279 23.19 -5.16 -2.05
C VAL A 279 22.45 -6.09 -3.02
N GLU A 280 23.19 -7.01 -3.65
CA GLU A 280 22.62 -8.21 -4.28
C GLU A 280 21.92 -9.11 -3.25
#